data_AF-A0A318I495-F1
#
_entry.id   AF-A0A318I495-F1
#
_cell.length_a   1.000
_cell.length_b   1.000
_cell.length_c   1.000
_cell.angle_alpha   90.00
_cell.angle_beta   90.00
_cell.angle_gamma   90.00
#
_symmetry.space_group_name_H-M   'P 1'
#
loop_
_entity.id
_entity.type
_entity.pdbx_description
1 polymer ?
#
loop_
_entity_poly.entity_id
_entity_poly.type
_entity_poly.pdbx_seq_one_letter_code
_entity_poly.pdbx_strand_id
1 'polypeptide(L)'
;MALVSLWPMKYVIVGFMFFLCSMPLCAQLEKDKVKHFTAGTLSGAIGADIADGLSGGNRYWRIAGSVTSSLLAGLAKEAYDEYKYSGWDNRDLAATVLGGVSIGITIDIFSERKHRKRNEMLVHITQENMDFGSWEMDIQRN
;
A
#
# COMPACT_ATOMS: atom_id res chain seq x y z
N MET A 1 1.38 13.86 -44.99
CA MET A 1 1.00 14.73 -43.87
C MET A 1 0.26 13.91 -42.85
N ALA A 2 0.87 13.62 -41.69
CA ALA A 2 0.19 13.31 -40.44
C ALA A 2 1.27 13.19 -39.34
N LEU A 3 1.75 14.36 -38.89
CA LEU A 3 2.53 14.48 -37.66
C LEU A 3 1.57 14.21 -36.49
N VAL A 4 1.46 12.96 -36.07
CA VAL A 4 0.81 12.62 -34.79
C VAL A 4 1.74 13.11 -33.69
N SER A 5 1.47 14.34 -33.24
CA SER A 5 2.13 14.99 -32.13
C SER A 5 2.06 14.07 -30.91
N LEU A 6 3.20 13.50 -30.54
CA LEU A 6 3.39 12.83 -29.26
C LEU A 6 3.29 13.90 -28.18
N TRP A 7 2.06 14.13 -27.70
CA TRP A 7 1.83 14.90 -26.48
C TRP A 7 2.75 14.34 -25.39
N PRO A 8 3.46 15.19 -24.64
CA PRO A 8 4.38 14.68 -23.65
C PRO A 8 3.53 13.99 -22.57
N MET A 9 3.83 12.70 -22.35
CA MET A 9 3.10 11.77 -21.47
C MET A 9 2.65 12.39 -20.13
N LYS A 10 3.41 13.36 -19.61
CA LYS A 10 3.06 14.17 -18.44
C LYS A 10 1.70 14.88 -18.53
N TYR A 11 1.32 15.46 -19.65
CA TYR A 11 0.03 16.17 -19.78
C TYR A 11 -1.14 15.20 -19.97
N VAL A 12 -0.88 14.03 -20.57
CA VAL A 12 -1.87 12.94 -20.65
C VAL A 12 -2.16 12.39 -19.27
N ILE A 13 -1.13 12.17 -18.44
CA ILE A 13 -1.28 11.71 -17.05
C ILE A 13 -2.00 12.76 -16.20
N VAL A 14 -1.64 14.04 -16.32
CA VAL A 14 -2.30 15.14 -15.59
C VAL A 14 -3.76 15.29 -16.02
N GLY A 15 -4.04 15.19 -17.33
CA GLY A 15 -5.41 15.21 -17.86
C GLY A 15 -6.23 14.02 -17.39
N PHE A 16 -5.64 12.82 -17.34
CA PHE A 16 -6.30 11.62 -16.82
C PHE A 16 -6.59 11.71 -15.31
N MET A 17 -5.66 12.23 -14.50
CA MET A 17 -5.91 12.51 -13.08
C MET A 17 -7.02 13.54 -12.87
N PHE A 18 -7.04 14.62 -13.66
CA PHE A 18 -8.07 15.65 -13.57
C PHE A 18 -9.45 15.09 -13.97
N PHE A 19 -9.50 14.26 -15.00
CA PHE A 19 -10.73 13.58 -15.44
C PHE A 19 -11.26 12.59 -14.39
N LEU A 20 -10.38 11.82 -13.75
CA LEU A 20 -10.75 10.95 -12.62
C LEU A 20 -11.28 11.73 -11.41
N CYS A 21 -10.76 12.94 -11.17
CA CYS A 21 -11.22 13.83 -10.09
C CYS A 21 -12.55 14.52 -10.41
N SER A 22 -12.85 14.71 -11.70
CA SER A 22 -14.10 15.32 -12.19
C SER A 22 -15.29 14.35 -12.25
N MET A 23 -15.03 13.04 -12.12
CA MET A 23 -16.11 12.09 -11.85
C MET A 23 -16.71 12.46 -10.50
N PRO A 24 -18.04 12.58 -10.37
CA PRO A 24 -18.65 12.58 -9.06
C PRO A 24 -18.36 11.21 -8.46
N LEU A 25 -17.25 11.07 -7.73
CA LEU A 25 -17.16 10.06 -6.68
C LEU A 25 -18.46 10.24 -5.92
N CYS A 26 -19.27 9.19 -5.84
CA CYS A 26 -20.56 9.18 -5.17
C CYS A 26 -20.41 9.61 -3.69
N ALA A 27 -20.23 10.91 -3.47
CA ALA A 27 -19.86 11.54 -2.21
C ALA A 27 -21.09 11.93 -1.40
N GLN A 28 -22.21 11.29 -1.69
CA GLN A 28 -23.12 10.87 -0.63
C GLN A 28 -22.60 9.53 -0.08
N LEU A 29 -21.37 9.53 0.44
CA LEU A 29 -20.88 8.44 1.28
C LEU A 29 -21.68 8.55 2.58
N GLU A 30 -22.79 7.84 2.60
CA GLU A 30 -23.62 7.62 3.77
C GLU A 30 -22.69 7.33 4.96
N LYS A 31 -22.92 8.01 6.10
CA LYS A 31 -22.02 7.94 7.27
C LYS A 31 -21.69 6.50 7.68
N ASP A 32 -22.57 5.57 7.33
CA ASP A 32 -22.35 4.15 7.53
C ASP A 32 -21.21 3.58 6.69
N LYS A 33 -21.17 3.86 5.39
CA LYS A 33 -20.14 3.35 4.47
C LYS A 33 -18.73 3.84 4.80
N VAL A 34 -18.61 5.05 5.36
CA VAL A 34 -17.35 5.58 5.86
C VAL A 34 -16.81 4.75 7.03
N LYS A 35 -17.68 4.24 7.91
CA LYS A 35 -17.25 3.38 9.02
C LYS A 35 -16.72 2.05 8.51
N HIS A 36 -17.38 1.45 7.53
CA HIS A 36 -16.96 0.18 6.94
C HIS A 36 -15.64 0.33 6.18
N PHE A 37 -15.48 1.42 5.41
CA PHE A 37 -14.21 1.78 4.79
C PHE A 37 -13.09 1.94 5.84
N THR A 38 -13.35 2.71 6.90
CA THR A 38 -12.37 2.96 7.97
C THR A 38 -12.01 1.66 8.71
N ALA A 39 -12.99 0.80 8.99
CA ALA A 39 -12.76 -0.50 9.60
C ALA A 39 -11.88 -1.40 8.72
N GLY A 40 -12.11 -1.38 7.40
CA GLY A 40 -11.27 -2.07 6.42
C GLY A 40 -9.85 -1.50 6.33
N THR A 41 -9.70 -0.18 6.35
CA THR A 41 -8.37 0.46 6.43
C THR A 41 -7.63 0.08 7.71
N LEU A 42 -8.32 0.01 8.86
CA LEU A 42 -7.68 -0.32 10.13
C LEU A 42 -7.26 -1.79 10.18
N SER A 43 -8.16 -2.72 9.82
CA SER A 43 -7.87 -4.15 9.79
C SER A 43 -6.82 -4.48 8.73
N GLY A 44 -6.91 -3.86 7.55
CA GLY A 44 -5.94 -3.98 6.48
C GLY A 44 -4.54 -3.51 6.86
N ALA A 45 -4.41 -2.44 7.65
CA ALA A 45 -3.12 -2.00 8.16
C ALA A 45 -2.48 -3.03 9.09
N ILE A 46 -3.27 -3.61 10.00
CA ILE A 46 -2.81 -4.66 10.92
C ILE A 46 -2.42 -5.93 10.13
N GLY A 47 -3.24 -6.34 9.16
CA GLY A 47 -2.94 -7.49 8.32
C GLY A 47 -1.70 -7.29 7.44
N ALA A 48 -1.48 -6.08 6.92
CA ALA A 48 -0.26 -5.72 6.21
C ALA A 48 0.97 -5.86 7.11
N ASP A 49 0.92 -5.33 8.33
CA ASP A 49 2.06 -5.35 9.26
C ASP A 49 2.45 -6.77 9.67
N ILE A 50 1.45 -7.61 9.97
CA ILE A 50 1.66 -9.03 10.28
C ILE A 50 2.25 -9.77 9.07
N ALA A 51 1.66 -9.59 7.88
CA ALA A 51 2.13 -10.27 6.67
C ALA A 51 3.53 -9.79 6.24
N ASP A 52 3.87 -8.53 6.52
CA ASP A 52 5.19 -7.98 6.30
C ASP A 52 6.24 -8.68 7.16
N GLY A 53 5.97 -8.76 8.47
CA GLY A 53 6.84 -9.44 9.43
C GLY A 53 7.06 -10.92 9.09
N LEU A 54 6.00 -11.61 8.65
CA LEU A 54 6.07 -13.03 8.28
C LEU A 54 6.77 -13.28 6.93
N SER A 55 6.62 -12.37 5.97
CA SER A 55 7.17 -12.54 4.62
C SER A 55 8.57 -11.95 4.43
N GLY A 56 9.11 -11.29 5.46
CA GLY A 56 10.44 -10.69 5.42
C GLY A 56 10.53 -9.48 4.48
N GLY A 57 9.45 -8.71 4.32
CA GLY A 57 9.47 -7.51 3.46
C GLY A 57 8.82 -7.67 2.09
N ASN A 58 8.10 -8.76 1.81
CA ASN A 58 7.55 -9.01 0.48
C ASN A 58 6.27 -8.19 0.22
N ARG A 59 6.33 -7.30 -0.78
CA ARG A 59 5.20 -6.44 -1.21
C ARG A 59 3.90 -7.20 -1.47
N TYR A 60 3.98 -8.36 -2.14
CA TYR A 60 2.78 -9.12 -2.52
C TYR A 60 2.09 -9.70 -1.31
N TRP A 61 2.87 -10.16 -0.33
CA TRP A 61 2.35 -10.64 0.95
C TRP A 61 1.75 -9.52 1.79
N ARG A 62 2.39 -8.35 1.81
CA ARG A 62 1.88 -7.17 2.52
C ARG A 62 0.51 -6.73 1.99
N ILE A 63 0.38 -6.64 0.66
CA ILE A 63 -0.89 -6.32 0.01
C ILE A 63 -1.90 -7.45 0.26
N ALA A 64 -1.52 -8.71 0.04
CA ALA A 64 -2.43 -9.84 0.27
C ALA A 64 -2.93 -9.91 1.73
N GLY A 65 -2.06 -9.64 2.71
CA GLY A 65 -2.42 -9.58 4.13
C GLY A 65 -3.41 -8.46 4.44
N SER A 66 -3.22 -7.27 3.85
CA SER A 66 -4.17 -6.17 4.01
C SER A 66 -5.55 -6.50 3.42
N VAL A 67 -5.59 -7.04 2.20
CA VAL A 67 -6.83 -7.37 1.51
C VAL A 67 -7.55 -8.52 2.22
N THR A 68 -6.81 -9.56 2.60
CA THR A 68 -7.38 -10.75 3.25
C THR A 68 -7.91 -10.41 4.63
N SER A 69 -7.18 -9.65 5.46
CA SER A 69 -7.68 -9.26 6.79
C SER A 69 -8.91 -8.35 6.71
N SER A 70 -8.96 -7.44 5.73
CA SER A 70 -10.10 -6.55 5.53
C SER A 70 -11.32 -7.29 5.01
N LEU A 71 -11.11 -8.24 4.10
CA LEU A 71 -12.16 -9.15 3.64
C LEU A 71 -12.67 -10.01 4.79
N LEU A 72 -11.79 -10.59 5.60
CA LEU A 72 -12.18 -11.42 6.74
C LEU A 72 -12.97 -10.62 7.79
N ALA A 73 -12.52 -9.40 8.08
CA ALA A 73 -13.21 -8.49 8.99
C ALA A 73 -14.59 -8.07 8.46
N GLY A 74 -14.69 -7.77 7.16
CA GLY A 74 -15.95 -7.45 6.50
C GLY A 74 -16.91 -8.64 6.50
N LEU A 75 -16.45 -9.83 6.08
CA LEU A 75 -17.25 -11.06 6.08
C LEU A 75 -17.72 -11.43 7.48
N ALA A 76 -16.86 -11.32 8.49
CA ALA A 76 -17.22 -11.62 9.88
C ALA A 76 -18.32 -10.68 10.39
N LYS A 77 -18.25 -9.39 10.02
CA LYS A 77 -19.26 -8.40 10.41
C LYS A 77 -20.60 -8.65 9.69
N GLU A 78 -20.58 -8.78 8.36
CA GLU A 78 -21.80 -9.05 7.58
C GLU A 78 -22.45 -10.38 7.97
N ALA A 79 -21.67 -11.43 8.25
CA ALA A 79 -22.21 -12.70 8.72
C ALA A 79 -22.85 -12.60 10.12
N TYR A 80 -22.29 -11.76 10.99
CA TYR A 80 -22.87 -11.48 12.31
C TYR A 80 -24.15 -10.65 12.21
N ASP A 81 -24.16 -9.64 11.35
CA ASP A 81 -25.31 -8.77 11.12
C ASP A 81 -26.46 -9.50 10.40
N GLU A 82 -26.15 -10.45 9.51
CA GLU A 82 -27.15 -11.35 8.91
C GLU A 82 -27.78 -12.28 9.97
N TYR A 83 -26.95 -12.87 10.84
CA TYR A 83 -27.42 -13.74 11.91
C TYR A 83 -28.33 -13.02 12.93
N LYS A 84 -28.04 -11.74 13.21
CA LYS A 84 -28.72 -11.00 14.28
C LYS A 84 -29.82 -10.05 13.81
N TYR A 85 -29.67 -9.48 12.62
CA TYR A 85 -30.54 -8.42 12.10
C TYR A 85 -31.02 -8.66 10.66
N SER A 86 -30.65 -9.78 10.00
CA SER A 86 -30.94 -10.08 8.58
C SER A 86 -30.58 -8.92 7.64
N GLY A 87 -29.43 -8.29 7.90
CA GLY A 87 -28.99 -7.05 7.30
C GLY A 87 -27.74 -7.18 6.42
N TRP A 88 -27.57 -8.27 5.67
CA TRP A 88 -26.44 -8.43 4.76
C TRP A 88 -26.43 -7.38 3.63
N ASP A 89 -25.39 -6.54 3.56
CA ASP A 89 -25.16 -5.63 2.42
C ASP A 89 -23.79 -5.85 1.77
N ASN A 90 -23.84 -6.30 0.51
CA ASN A 90 -22.66 -6.45 -0.34
C ASN A 90 -21.87 -5.14 -0.52
N ARG A 91 -22.53 -3.98 -0.40
CA ARG A 91 -21.89 -2.66 -0.54
C ARG A 91 -21.00 -2.34 0.64
N ASP A 92 -21.35 -2.79 1.84
CA ASP A 92 -20.60 -2.56 3.07
C ASP A 92 -19.39 -3.49 3.15
N LEU A 93 -19.55 -4.74 2.68
CA LEU A 93 -18.43 -5.64 2.42
C LEU A 93 -17.44 -5.04 1.41
N ALA A 94 -17.94 -4.53 0.28
CA ALA A 94 -17.11 -3.91 -0.74
C ALA A 94 -16.37 -2.67 -0.21
N ALA A 95 -17.04 -1.81 0.56
CA ALA A 95 -16.41 -0.64 1.19
C ALA A 95 -15.27 -1.04 2.13
N THR A 96 -15.45 -2.11 2.91
CA THR A 96 -14.43 -2.65 3.82
C THR A 96 -13.22 -3.20 3.05
N VAL A 97 -13.47 -3.98 2.00
CA VAL A 97 -12.39 -4.53 1.15
C VAL A 97 -11.64 -3.41 0.43
N LEU A 98 -12.34 -2.40 -0.11
CA LEU A 98 -11.71 -1.25 -0.76
C LEU A 98 -10.87 -0.42 0.23
N GLY A 99 -11.33 -0.25 1.47
CA GLY A 99 -10.55 0.33 2.56
C GLY A 99 -9.25 -0.44 2.81
N GLY A 100 -9.32 -1.76 2.83
CA GLY A 100 -8.18 -2.67 2.95
C GLY A 100 -7.18 -2.60 1.80
N VAL A 101 -7.67 -2.64 0.57
CA VAL A 101 -6.83 -2.52 -0.64
C VAL A 101 -6.11 -1.18 -0.64
N SER A 102 -6.82 -0.09 -0.33
CA SER A 102 -6.26 1.26 -0.35
C SER A 102 -5.11 1.44 0.66
N ILE A 103 -5.29 0.93 1.89
CA ILE A 103 -4.25 1.01 2.92
C ILE A 103 -3.09 0.08 2.61
N GLY A 104 -3.35 -1.10 2.04
CA GLY A 104 -2.34 -2.05 1.60
C GLY A 104 -1.37 -1.44 0.59
N ILE A 105 -1.91 -0.79 -0.44
CA ILE A 105 -1.11 -0.08 -1.45
C ILE A 105 -0.35 1.09 -0.81
N THR A 106 -0.99 1.84 0.09
CA THR A 106 -0.35 2.96 0.79
C THR A 106 0.85 2.50 1.61
N ILE A 107 0.70 1.44 2.42
CA ILE A 107 1.78 0.89 3.23
C ILE A 107 2.89 0.32 2.32
N ASP A 108 2.54 -0.34 1.22
CA ASP A 108 3.52 -0.87 0.27
C ASP A 108 4.45 0.23 -0.26
N ILE A 109 3.87 1.33 -0.77
CA ILE A 109 4.63 2.48 -1.29
C ILE A 109 5.55 3.08 -0.22
N PHE A 110 5.07 3.22 1.01
CA PHE A 110 5.86 3.80 2.10
C PHE A 110 6.97 2.86 2.58
N SER A 111 6.70 1.55 2.62
CA SER A 111 7.68 0.56 3.05
C SER A 111 8.77 0.37 2.01
N GLU A 112 8.46 0.40 0.71
CA GLU A 112 9.45 0.33 -0.37
C GLU A 112 10.49 1.48 -0.26
N ARG A 113 10.03 2.71 0.05
CA ARG A 113 10.94 3.84 0.33
C ARG A 113 11.85 3.59 1.54
N LYS A 114 11.33 2.95 2.59
CA LYS A 114 12.09 2.61 3.81
C LYS A 114 13.14 1.54 3.53
N HIS A 115 12.80 0.51 2.77
CA HIS A 115 13.75 -0.54 2.36
C HIS A 115 14.87 0.01 1.48
N ARG A 116 14.55 0.88 0.52
CA ARG A 116 15.55 1.52 -0.35
C ARG A 116 16.57 2.34 0.46
N LYS A 117 16.10 3.22 1.35
CA LYS A 117 16.99 4.02 2.22
C LYS A 117 17.88 3.15 3.11
N ARG A 118 17.35 2.06 3.63
CA ARG A 118 18.13 1.12 4.45
C ARG A 118 19.25 0.47 3.65
N ASN A 119 18.96 0.02 2.43
CA ASN A 119 19.96 -0.60 1.57
C ASN A 119 21.05 0.41 1.15
N GLU A 120 20.67 1.65 0.84
CA GLU A 120 21.62 2.73 0.56
C GLU A 120 22.57 2.96 1.76
N MET A 121 22.05 3.00 3.00
CA MET A 121 22.91 3.12 4.20
C MET A 121 23.82 1.90 4.40
N LEU A 122 23.33 0.68 4.18
CA LEU A 122 24.16 -0.53 4.31
C LEU A 122 25.30 -0.57 3.30
N VAL A 123 25.06 -0.11 2.07
CA VAL A 123 26.10 0.03 1.04
C VAL A 123 27.14 1.07 1.46
N HIS A 124 26.71 2.23 1.96
CA HIS A 124 27.62 3.26 2.45
C HIS A 124 28.53 2.77 3.60
N ILE A 125 27.96 2.11 4.61
CA ILE A 125 28.72 1.54 5.73
C ILE A 125 29.71 0.47 5.24
N THR A 126 29.30 -0.36 4.28
CA THR A 126 30.17 -1.40 3.72
C THR A 126 31.32 -0.79 2.93
N GLN A 127 31.07 0.26 2.13
CA GLN A 127 32.13 0.98 1.43
C GLN A 127 33.10 1.67 2.39
N GLU A 128 32.58 2.31 3.43
CA GLU A 128 33.40 2.93 4.48
C GLU A 128 34.32 1.90 5.16
N ASN A 129 33.78 0.73 5.54
CA ASN A 129 34.56 -0.35 6.14
C ASN A 129 35.63 -0.93 5.20
N MET A 130 35.33 -1.07 3.90
CA MET A 130 36.30 -1.56 2.91
C MET A 130 37.43 -0.55 2.67
N ASP A 131 37.10 0.75 2.59
CA ASP A 131 38.10 1.81 2.44
C ASP A 131 39.00 1.84 3.66
N PHE A 132 38.42 1.84 4.87
CA PHE A 132 39.17 1.80 6.12
C PHE A 132 40.10 0.57 6.22
N GLY A 133 39.63 -0.60 5.82
CA GLY A 133 40.45 -1.81 5.76
C GLY A 133 41.60 -1.72 4.75
N SER A 134 41.41 -1.03 3.62
CA SER A 134 42.47 -0.78 2.65
C SER A 134 43.56 0.11 3.23
N TRP A 135 43.17 1.20 3.92
CA TRP A 135 44.12 2.11 4.58
C TRP A 135 44.98 1.39 5.63
N GLU A 136 44.38 0.52 6.46
CA GLU A 136 45.10 -0.27 7.46
C GLU A 136 46.17 -1.17 6.80
N MET A 137 45.81 -1.82 5.68
CA MET A 137 46.71 -2.73 4.95
C MET A 137 47.88 -2.01 4.29
N ASP A 138 47.69 -0.77 3.84
CA ASP A 138 48.75 0.04 3.24
C ASP A 138 49.74 0.58 4.29
N ILE A 139 49.25 0.91 5.50
CA ILE A 139 50.12 1.26 6.64
C ILE A 139 50.99 0.09 7.08
N GLN A 140 50.47 -1.14 7.05
CA GLN A 140 51.24 -2.34 7.40
C GLN A 140 52.28 -2.72 6.33
N ARG A 141 52.15 -2.22 5.09
CA ARG A 141 53.01 -2.58 3.96
C ARG A 141 54.20 -1.62 3.77
N ASN A 142 54.19 -0.47 4.43
CA ASN A 142 55.20 0.59 4.30
C ASN A 142 55.96 0.81 5.60
#